data_AF-A0A653T3Y4-F1
#
_entry.id   AF-A0A653T3Y4-F1
#
_cell.length_a   1.000
_cell.length_b   1.000
_cell.length_c   1.000
_cell.angle_alpha   90.00
_cell.angle_beta   90.00
_cell.angle_gamma   90.00
#
_symmetry.space_group_name_H-M   'P 1'
#
loop_
_entity.id
_entity.type
_entity.pdbx_description
1 polymer ?
#
loop_
_entity_poly.entity_id
_entity_poly.type
_entity_poly.pdbx_seq_one_letter_code
_entity_poly.pdbx_strand_id
1 'polypeptide(L)'
;MDFAKLGIGWDFDGPEGSWSRALALIKELVRDSGSHLYAHVAGYSYVASMAEIAQMLNFESFINANREQGREPFKFPMPFSREPEKPEVTPEERREGKAALAKRSVFRNR
;
A
#
# COMPACT_ATOMS: atom_id res chain seq x y z
N MET A 1 -1.38 -26.44 -18.08
CA MET A 1 -0.24 -26.04 -18.94
C MET A 1 0.92 -26.95 -18.58
N ASP A 2 1.50 -27.65 -19.56
CA ASP A 2 2.60 -28.60 -19.34
C ASP A 2 3.92 -27.87 -19.60
N PHE A 3 4.59 -27.45 -18.53
CA PHE A 3 5.80 -26.62 -18.59
C PHE A 3 7.01 -27.38 -19.18
N ALA A 4 7.00 -28.71 -19.13
CA ALA A 4 8.05 -29.52 -19.75
C ALA A 4 8.02 -29.40 -21.28
N LYS A 5 6.83 -29.22 -21.88
CA LYS A 5 6.67 -28.99 -23.32
C LYS A 5 7.15 -27.61 -23.78
N LEU A 6 7.36 -26.68 -22.84
CA LEU A 6 7.94 -25.36 -23.10
C LEU A 6 9.46 -25.34 -22.98
N GLY A 7 10.11 -26.49 -22.74
CA GLY A 7 11.55 -26.57 -22.51
C GLY A 7 12.00 -25.96 -21.19
N ILE A 8 11.07 -25.61 -20.30
CA ILE A 8 11.35 -25.09 -18.97
C ILE A 8 11.49 -26.29 -18.03
N GLY A 9 12.66 -26.93 -18.07
CA GLY A 9 13.06 -27.94 -17.10
C GLY A 9 13.52 -27.25 -15.82
N TRP A 10 12.74 -27.38 -14.75
CA TRP A 10 13.19 -26.93 -13.42
C TRP A 10 14.02 -28.06 -12.81
N ASP A 11 15.34 -27.93 -12.89
CA ASP A 11 16.26 -28.90 -12.30
C ASP A 11 16.45 -28.55 -10.81
N PHE A 12 15.55 -29.06 -9.95
CA PHE A 12 15.55 -28.78 -8.52
C PHE A 12 16.60 -29.62 -7.74
N ASP A 13 17.29 -30.55 -8.40
CA ASP A 13 18.16 -31.52 -7.73
C ASP A 13 19.57 -30.96 -7.44
N GLY A 14 19.88 -29.74 -7.90
CA GLY A 14 21.10 -29.02 -7.56
C GLY A 14 21.00 -28.19 -6.27
N PRO A 15 22.13 -27.72 -5.69
CA PRO A 15 22.13 -26.82 -4.53
C PRO A 15 21.33 -25.52 -4.76
N GLU A 16 21.08 -25.14 -6.01
CA GLU A 16 20.22 -24.01 -6.39
C GLU A 16 18.73 -24.26 -6.16
N GLY A 17 18.27 -25.52 -6.23
CA GLY A 17 16.91 -25.95 -5.91
C GLY A 17 16.70 -26.25 -4.42
N SER A 18 17.73 -26.07 -3.57
CA SER A 18 17.64 -26.32 -2.14
C SER A 18 16.61 -25.42 -1.44
N TRP A 19 15.97 -25.96 -0.40
CA TRP A 19 15.00 -25.21 0.40
C TRP A 19 15.58 -23.93 1.03
N SER A 20 16.86 -23.97 1.43
CA SER A 20 17.56 -22.80 1.95
C SER A 20 17.69 -21.69 0.91
N ARG A 21 17.93 -22.03 -0.36
CA ARG A 21 17.98 -21.07 -1.46
C ARG A 21 16.60 -20.48 -1.76
N ALA A 22 15.55 -21.31 -1.73
CA ALA A 22 14.17 -20.84 -1.86
C ALA A 22 13.82 -19.81 -0.77
N LEU A 23 14.15 -20.10 0.49
CA LEU A 23 13.94 -19.17 1.61
C LEU A 23 14.74 -17.88 1.46
N ALA A 24 15.97 -17.94 0.95
CA ALA A 24 16.77 -16.75 0.66
C ALA A 24 16.11 -15.88 -0.42
N LEU A 25 15.63 -16.49 -1.50
CA LEU A 25 14.90 -15.80 -2.58
C LEU A 25 13.61 -15.13 -2.07
N ILE A 26 12.82 -15.84 -1.25
CA ILE A 26 11.62 -15.26 -0.63
C ILE A 26 11.99 -14.03 0.21
N LYS A 27 13.07 -14.11 1.01
CA LYS A 27 13.54 -12.97 1.82
C LYS A 27 13.95 -11.76 0.98
N GLU A 28 14.58 -11.99 -0.17
CA GLU A 28 14.95 -10.91 -1.09
C GLU A 28 13.70 -10.31 -1.76
N LEU A 29 12.75 -11.14 -2.20
CA LEU A 29 11.49 -10.67 -2.78
C LEU A 29 10.67 -9.83 -1.79
N VAL A 30 10.64 -10.21 -0.51
CA VAL A 30 9.98 -9.40 0.55
C VAL A 30 10.67 -8.05 0.77
N ARG A 31 11.92 -7.85 0.31
CA ARG A 31 12.63 -6.57 0.41
C ARG A 31 12.54 -5.74 -0.87
N ASP A 32 12.32 -6.40 -2.00
CA ASP A 32 12.18 -5.73 -3.28
C ASP A 32 10.77 -5.14 -3.45
N SER A 33 10.68 -3.81 -3.39
CA SER A 33 9.44 -3.08 -3.61
C SER A 33 8.78 -3.34 -4.97
N GLY A 34 9.57 -3.72 -5.98
CA GLY A 34 9.08 -4.07 -7.31
C GLY A 34 8.55 -5.50 -7.40
N SER A 35 8.54 -6.26 -6.31
CA SER A 35 8.03 -7.63 -6.33
C SER A 35 6.53 -7.70 -6.01
N HIS A 36 5.85 -8.67 -6.62
CA HIS A 36 4.46 -9.01 -6.26
C HIS A 36 4.31 -9.42 -4.80
N LEU A 37 5.32 -10.09 -4.25
CA LEU A 37 5.29 -10.54 -2.86
C LEU A 37 5.32 -9.36 -1.89
N TYR A 38 6.20 -8.39 -2.13
CA TYR A 38 6.24 -7.15 -1.35
C TYR A 38 4.91 -6.41 -1.44
N ALA A 39 4.39 -6.20 -2.66
CA ALA A 39 3.14 -5.49 -2.87
C ALA A 39 1.99 -6.14 -2.10
N HIS A 40 1.87 -7.47 -2.15
CA HIS A 40 0.84 -8.19 -1.42
C HIS A 40 0.97 -8.03 0.11
N VAL A 41 2.18 -8.22 0.64
CA VAL A 41 2.46 -8.10 2.09
C VAL A 41 2.23 -6.66 2.58
N ALA A 42 2.55 -5.66 1.75
CA ALA A 42 2.35 -4.25 2.06
C ALA A 42 0.90 -3.77 1.86
N GLY A 43 -0.01 -4.63 1.38
CA GLY A 43 -1.40 -4.25 1.09
C GLY A 43 -1.56 -3.34 -0.12
N TYR A 44 -0.63 -3.41 -1.08
CA TYR A 44 -0.68 -2.62 -2.30
C TYR A 44 -1.62 -3.27 -3.33
N SER A 45 -2.42 -2.43 -3.98
CA SER A 45 -3.36 -2.82 -5.04
C SER A 45 -2.67 -3.26 -6.34
N TYR A 46 -1.44 -2.79 -6.59
CA TYR A 46 -0.61 -3.19 -7.73
C TYR A 46 0.88 -3.07 -7.36
N VAL A 47 1.74 -3.69 -8.17
CA VAL A 47 3.20 -3.65 -7.99
C VAL A 47 3.74 -2.30 -8.46
N ALA A 48 4.48 -1.64 -7.59
CA ALA A 48 5.18 -0.41 -7.92
C ALA A 48 6.48 -0.33 -7.12
N SER A 49 7.56 0.03 -7.80
CA SER A 49 8.83 0.32 -7.14
C SER A 49 8.73 1.61 -6.30
N MET A 50 9.59 1.72 -5.29
CA MET A 50 9.67 2.96 -4.51
C MET A 50 10.05 4.19 -5.37
N ALA A 51 10.82 3.98 -6.44
CA ALA A 51 11.19 5.05 -7.37
C ALA A 51 9.97 5.59 -8.13
N GLU A 52 9.11 4.70 -8.63
CA GLU A 52 7.86 5.09 -9.31
C GLU A 52 6.92 5.82 -8.35
N ILE A 53 6.75 5.30 -7.14
CA ILE A 53 5.94 5.93 -6.09
C ILE A 53 6.44 7.36 -5.80
N ALA A 54 7.76 7.52 -5.62
CA ALA A 54 8.36 8.83 -5.36
C ALA A 54 8.18 9.78 -6.56
N GLN A 55 8.32 9.28 -7.78
CA GLN A 55 8.12 10.07 -9.00
C GLN A 55 6.67 10.56 -9.10
N MET A 56 5.69 9.69 -8.84
CA MET A 56 4.27 10.06 -8.84
C MET A 56 3.95 11.13 -7.79
N LEU A 57 4.48 10.99 -6.58
CA LEU A 57 4.29 11.98 -5.51
C LEU A 57 4.95 13.33 -5.82
N ASN A 58 6.16 13.32 -6.37
CA ASN A 58 6.85 14.55 -6.77
C ASN A 58 6.10 15.25 -7.91
N PHE A 59 5.63 14.47 -8.89
CA PHE A 59 4.87 15.02 -10.01
C PHE A 59 3.51 15.57 -9.57
N GLU A 60 2.83 14.89 -8.64
CA GLU A 60 1.62 15.41 -7.99
C GLU A 60 1.87 16.75 -7.30
N SER A 61 2.95 16.83 -6.51
CA SER A 61 3.32 18.04 -5.80
C SER A 61 3.59 19.19 -6.76
N PHE A 62 4.32 18.93 -7.84
CA PHE A 62 4.61 19.92 -8.87
C PHE A 62 3.34 20.44 -9.56
N ILE A 63 2.43 19.55 -9.96
CA ILE A 63 1.15 19.94 -10.58
C ILE A 63 0.33 20.80 -9.61
N ASN A 64 0.22 20.36 -8.35
CA ASN A 64 -0.59 21.05 -7.35
C ASN A 64 0.00 22.40 -6.93
N ALA A 65 1.33 22.55 -6.95
CA ALA A 65 2.00 23.83 -6.69
C ALA A 65 1.72 24.87 -7.78
N ASN A 66 1.51 24.43 -9.03
CA ASN A 66 1.22 25.29 -10.17
C ASN A 66 -0.28 25.38 -10.50
N ARG A 67 -1.14 24.86 -9.63
CA ARG A 67 -2.58 24.82 -9.84
C ARG A 67 -3.21 26.19 -9.62
N GLU A 68 -4.19 26.54 -10.45
CA GLU A 68 -5.06 27.70 -10.23
C GLU A 68 -5.74 27.67 -8.86
N GLN A 69 -5.86 28.86 -8.26
CA GLN A 69 -6.49 29.02 -6.95
C GLN A 69 -7.98 28.65 -7.03
N GLY A 70 -8.44 27.78 -6.12
CA GLY A 70 -9.83 27.31 -6.07
C GLY A 70 -10.14 26.01 -6.84
N ARG A 71 -9.19 25.46 -7.60
CA ARG A 71 -9.35 24.10 -8.17
C ARG A 71 -9.02 23.02 -7.14
N GLU A 72 -9.63 21.85 -7.27
CA GLU A 72 -9.33 20.67 -6.44
C GLU A 72 -7.92 20.14 -6.70
N PRO A 73 -7.22 19.55 -5.70
CA PRO A 73 -5.88 18.99 -5.91
C PRO A 73 -5.96 17.79 -6.82
N PHE A 74 -5.06 17.74 -7.80
CA PHE A 74 -4.84 16.52 -8.56
C PHE A 74 -4.24 15.46 -7.64
N LYS A 75 -4.75 14.23 -7.73
CA LYS A 75 -4.26 13.08 -6.96
C LYS A 75 -3.98 11.92 -7.91
N PHE A 76 -2.74 11.44 -7.94
CA PHE A 76 -2.42 10.23 -8.68
C PHE A 76 -2.99 8.98 -7.99
N PRO A 77 -3.40 7.95 -8.77
CA PRO A 77 -3.72 6.65 -8.22
C PRO A 77 -2.46 6.04 -7.60
N MET A 78 -2.46 5.82 -6.29
CA MET A 78 -1.36 5.17 -5.59
C MET A 78 -1.64 3.69 -5.38
N PRO A 79 -0.60 2.86 -5.20
CA PRO A 79 -0.78 1.46 -4.88
C PRO A 79 -1.41 1.26 -3.49
N PHE A 80 -1.28 2.22 -2.58
CA PHE A 80 -1.86 2.20 -1.24
C PHE A 80 -2.98 3.25 -1.06
N SER A 81 -3.90 3.00 -0.12
CA SER A 81 -4.90 3.99 0.29
C SER A 81 -4.22 5.19 0.95
N ARG A 82 -4.59 6.40 0.52
CA ARG A 82 -4.15 7.66 1.16
C ARG A 82 -5.05 8.10 2.29
N GLU A 83 -6.26 7.54 2.37
CA GLU A 83 -7.20 7.84 3.44
C GLU A 83 -7.02 6.81 4.55
N PRO A 84 -6.99 7.24 5.82
CA PRO A 84 -7.09 6.29 6.93
C PRO A 84 -8.40 5.53 6.76
N GLU A 85 -8.35 4.19 6.87
CA GLU A 85 -9.56 3.39 6.99
C GLU A 85 -10.38 3.98 8.13
N LYS A 86 -11.52 4.58 7.80
CA LYS A 86 -12.46 5.02 8.81
C LYS A 86 -13.02 3.74 9.40
N PRO A 87 -12.82 3.45 10.70
CA PRO A 87 -13.48 2.31 11.31
C PRO A 87 -14.97 2.45 11.05
N GLU A 88 -15.62 1.34 10.68
CA GLU A 88 -17.07 1.31 10.57
C GLU A 88 -17.66 1.48 11.97
N VAL A 89 -17.90 2.73 12.35
CA VAL A 89 -18.53 3.06 13.63
C VAL A 89 -20.04 2.90 13.46
N THR A 90 -20.65 2.04 14.26
CA THR A 90 -22.11 1.87 14.26
C THR A 90 -22.82 3.17 14.70
N PRO A 91 -24.11 3.35 14.37
CA PRO A 91 -24.87 4.50 14.85
C PRO A 91 -24.87 4.64 16.38
N GLU A 92 -24.84 3.52 17.12
CA GLU A 92 -24.77 3.51 18.58
C GLU A 92 -23.41 4.00 19.08
N GLU A 93 -22.31 3.46 18.56
CA GLU A 93 -20.95 3.86 18.94
C GLU A 93 -20.68 5.34 18.64
N ARG A 94 -21.25 5.84 17.54
CA ARG A 94 -21.15 7.27 17.17
C ARG A 94 -21.89 8.16 18.18
N ARG A 95 -23.03 7.71 18.72
CA ARG A 95 -23.81 8.45 19.72
C ARG A 95 -23.07 8.47 21.07
N GLU A 96 -22.49 7.34 21.46
CA GLU A 96 -21.71 7.22 22.70
C GLU A 96 -20.41 8.03 22.64
N GLY A 97 -19.68 7.96 21.51
CA GLY A 97 -18.50 8.79 21.27
C GLY A 97 -18.80 10.29 21.34
N LYS A 98 -19.91 10.74 20.73
CA LYS A 98 -20.38 12.13 20.85
C LYS A 98 -20.72 12.52 22.28
N ALA A 99 -21.39 11.66 23.04
CA ALA A 99 -21.72 11.92 24.43
C ALA A 99 -20.46 11.99 25.32
N ALA A 100 -19.47 11.12 25.07
CA ALA A 100 -18.18 11.14 25.76
C ALA A 100 -17.36 12.40 25.45
N LEU A 101 -17.33 12.81 24.17
CA LEU A 101 -16.69 14.06 23.75
C LEU A 101 -17.39 15.28 24.34
N ALA A 102 -18.72 15.29 24.41
CA ALA A 102 -19.48 16.37 25.05
C ALA A 102 -19.28 16.47 26.57
N LYS A 103 -18.91 15.36 27.22
CA LYS A 103 -18.51 15.34 28.65
C LYS A 103 -17.06 15.81 28.87
N ARG A 104 -16.18 15.61 27.89
CA ARG A 104 -14.74 15.95 27.95
C ARG A 104 -14.40 17.32 27.32
N SER A 105 -15.31 17.92 26.57
CA SER A 105 -15.08 19.20 25.89
C SER A 105 -15.09 20.35 26.89
N VAL A 106 -13.96 21.05 26.97
CA VAL A 106 -13.73 22.24 27.81
C VAL A 106 -14.52 23.47 27.30
N PHE A 107 -15.09 23.40 26.10
CA PHE A 107 -15.85 24.48 25.47
C PHE A 107 -17.34 24.51 25.82
N ARG A 108 -17.81 23.68 26.77
CA ARG A 108 -19.24 23.59 27.10
C ARG A 108 -19.80 24.81 27.87
N ASN A 109 -18.94 25.66 28.44
CA ASN A 109 -19.33 26.83 29.25
C ASN A 109 -18.90 28.17 28.64
N ARG A 110 -18.99 28.36 27.32
CA ARG A 110 -18.91 29.68 26.68
C ARG A 110 -20.11 29.92 25.80
#